data_AF-A0A1J6IRH7-F1
#
_entry.id   AF-A0A1J6IRH7-F1
#
_cell.length_a   1.000
_cell.length_b   1.000
_cell.length_c   1.000
_cell.angle_alpha   90.00
_cell.angle_beta   90.00
_cell.angle_gamma   90.00
#
_symmetry.space_group_name_H-M   'P 1'
#
loop_
_entity.id
_entity.type
_entity.pdbx_description
1 polymer ?
#
loop_
_entity_poly.entity_id
_entity_poly.type
_entity_poly.pdbx_seq_one_letter_code
_entity_poly.pdbx_strand_id
1 'polypeptide(L)' 'MFDDLRRNFVMNPQNGLVIKPFRKAHANRSTDQELMKLTQYLLAIADLDDLSVLDHKNWESFNEDNFKRRRHA' A
#
# COMPACT_ATOMS: atom_id res chain seq x y z
N MET A 1 -7.48 -4.09 3.20
CA MET A 1 -8.47 -3.74 2.14
C MET A 1 -7.92 -2.56 1.35
N PHE A 2 -8.02 -2.58 0.02
CA PHE A 2 -7.59 -1.49 -0.86
C PHE A 2 -8.81 -0.74 -1.36
N ASP A 3 -8.79 0.58 -1.27
CA ASP A 3 -9.90 1.41 -1.73
C ASP A 3 -9.37 2.81 -2.08
N ASP A 4 -9.89 3.44 -3.13
CA ASP A 4 -9.51 4.81 -3.48
C ASP A 4 -10.20 5.85 -2.58
N LEU A 5 -11.19 5.41 -1.79
CA LEU A 5 -11.99 6.26 -0.92
C LEU A 5 -11.80 5.89 0.55
N ARG A 6 -11.04 6.72 1.27
CA ARG A 6 -10.73 6.53 2.70
C ARG A 6 -11.96 6.31 3.60
N ARG A 7 -13.10 6.89 3.25
CA ARG A 7 -14.33 6.75 4.05
C ARG A 7 -14.87 5.32 4.11
N ASN A 8 -14.56 4.49 3.11
CA ASN A 8 -15.09 3.13 3.02
C ASN A 8 -14.57 2.21 4.13
N PHE A 9 -13.48 2.59 4.78
CA PHE A 9 -12.88 1.88 5.91
C PHE A 9 -12.72 2.77 7.15
N VAL A 10 -13.61 3.76 7.32
CA VAL A 10 -13.57 4.68 8.48
C VAL A 10 -13.72 3.96 9.82
N MET A 11 -14.42 2.83 9.85
CA MET A 11 -14.61 2.00 11.04
C MET A 11 -13.42 1.07 11.34
N ASN A 12 -12.50 0.92 10.39
CA ASN A 12 -11.35 0.04 10.46
C ASN A 12 -10.13 0.70 9.77
N PRO A 13 -9.72 1.92 10.19
CA PRO A 13 -8.79 2.76 9.45
C PRO A 13 -7.40 2.17 9.29
N GLN A 14 -6.98 1.32 10.23
CA GLN A 14 -5.69 0.64 10.20
C GLN A 14 -5.62 -0.47 9.15
N ASN A 15 -6.75 -1.10 8.82
CA ASN A 15 -6.80 -2.22 7.87
C ASN A 15 -7.11 -1.77 6.44
N GLY A 16 -7.21 -0.45 6.23
CA GLY A 16 -7.46 0.18 4.94
C GLY A 16 -6.21 0.83 4.38
N LEU A 17 -5.93 0.59 3.11
CA LEU A 17 -4.86 1.24 2.37
C LEU A 17 -5.52 2.03 1.22
N VAL A 18 -5.26 3.34 1.22
CA VAL A 18 -5.72 4.23 0.15
C VAL A 18 -4.83 4.03 -1.07
N ILE A 19 -5.44 3.68 -2.21
CA ILE A 19 -4.75 3.62 -3.51
C ILE A 19 -5.16 4.79 -4.39
N LYS A 20 -4.34 5.11 -5.38
CA LYS A 20 -4.67 6.10 -6.39
C LYS A 20 -5.79 5.55 -7.30
N PRO A 21 -6.86 6.33 -7.55
CA PRO A 21 -7.89 5.91 -8.48
C PRO A 21 -7.36 5.87 -9.91
N PHE A 22 -7.63 4.78 -10.62
CA PHE A 22 -7.31 4.68 -12.04
C PHE A 22 -8.33 5.48 -12.87
N ARG A 23 -7.90 6.61 -13.43
CA ARG A 23 -8.74 7.54 -14.21
C ARG A 23 -8.19 7.71 -15.63
N LYS A 24 -9.08 8.07 -16.58
CA LYS A 24 -8.72 8.30 -18.00
C LYS A 24 -7.93 7.14 -18.61
N ALA A 25 -8.50 5.94 -18.58
CA ALA A 25 -7.84 4.70 -18.98
C ALA A 25 -7.20 4.75 -20.37
N HIS A 26 -7.83 5.42 -21.35
CA HIS A 26 -7.29 5.58 -22.70
C HIS A 26 -5.92 6.27 -22.74
N ALA A 27 -5.64 7.19 -21.82
CA ALA A 27 -4.38 7.92 -21.73
C ALA A 27 -3.37 7.28 -20.77
N ASN A 28 -3.87 6.67 -19.67
CA ASN A 28 -3.02 6.27 -18.55
C ASN A 28 -2.73 4.76 -18.48
N ARG A 29 -3.39 3.92 -19.28
CA ARG A 29 -3.23 2.45 -19.24
C ARG A 29 -1.79 1.95 -19.42
N SER A 30 -0.94 2.70 -20.10
CA SER A 30 0.45 2.32 -20.39
C SER A 30 1.45 2.85 -19.37
N THR A 31 1.07 3.84 -18.56
CA THR A 31 1.97 4.54 -17.63
C THR A 31 1.61 4.31 -16.17
N ASP A 32 0.38 3.90 -15.87
CA ASP A 32 -0.03 3.56 -14.52
C ASP A 32 0.71 2.29 -14.03
N GLN A 33 1.29 2.38 -12.84
CA GLN A 33 2.07 1.32 -12.20
C GLN A 33 1.57 1.03 -10.78
N GLU A 34 0.38 1.50 -10.42
CA GLU A 34 -0.11 1.47 -9.03
C GLU A 34 -0.20 0.03 -8.50
N LEU A 35 -0.79 -0.86 -9.28
CA LEU A 35 -0.91 -2.28 -8.91
C LEU A 35 0.45 -3.01 -8.85
N MET A 36 1.42 -2.58 -9.65
CA MET A 36 2.77 -3.14 -9.62
C MET A 36 3.47 -2.77 -8.31
N LYS A 37 3.44 -1.49 -7.92
CA LYS A 37 3.94 -1.04 -6.61
C LYS A 37 3.20 -1.72 -5.46
N LEU A 38 1.88 -1.88 -5.58
CA LEU A 38 1.06 -2.51 -4.56
C LEU A 38 1.46 -3.98 -4.34
N THR A 39 1.80 -4.67 -5.42
CA THR A 39 2.33 -6.04 -5.35
C THR A 39 3.65 -6.08 -4.59
N GLN A 40 4.57 -5.16 -4.88
CA GLN A 40 5.85 -5.06 -4.15
C GLN A 40 5.63 -4.80 -2.66
N TYR A 41 4.72 -3.88 -2.34
CA TYR A 41 4.35 -3.57 -0.96
C TYR A 41 3.80 -4.80 -0.24
N LEU A 42 2.84 -5.50 -0.85
CA LEU A 42 2.23 -6.69 -0.29
C LEU A 42 3.24 -7.80 -0.01
N LEU A 43 4.15 -8.07 -0.96
CA LEU A 43 5.21 -9.06 -0.76
C LEU A 43 6.13 -8.67 0.40
N ALA A 44 6.47 -7.38 0.52
CA ALA A 44 7.37 -6.91 1.56
C ALA A 44 6.76 -6.95 2.98
N ILE A 45 5.43 -6.99 3.10
CA ILE A 45 4.72 -7.12 4.39
C ILE A 45 4.11 -8.50 4.62
N ALA A 46 4.23 -9.43 3.66
CA ALA A 46 3.53 -10.72 3.67
C ALA A 46 3.91 -11.60 4.88
N ASP A 47 5.16 -11.50 5.34
CA ASP A 47 5.70 -12.29 6.45
C ASP A 47 5.43 -11.67 7.83
N LEU A 48 4.59 -10.62 7.92
CA LEU A 48 4.23 -10.01 9.19
C LEU A 48 3.01 -10.69 9.81
N ASP A 49 3.18 -11.16 11.04
CA ASP A 49 2.10 -11.72 11.85
C ASP A 49 1.09 -10.64 12.29
N ASP A 50 1.53 -9.38 12.39
CA ASP A 50 0.71 -8.24 12.80
C ASP A 50 0.92 -7.03 11.87
N LEU A 51 -0.18 -6.54 11.27
CA LEU A 51 -0.20 -5.37 10.40
C LEU A 51 -0.47 -4.07 11.16
N SER A 52 -0.83 -4.13 12.45
CA SER A 52 -1.11 -2.96 13.30
C SER A 52 0.12 -2.05 13.46
N VAL A 53 1.32 -2.60 13.27
CA VAL A 53 2.60 -1.89 13.35
C VAL A 53 2.92 -1.06 12.11
N LEU A 54 2.15 -1.20 11.03
CA LEU A 54 2.40 -0.52 9.75
C LEU A 54 1.74 0.85 9.70
N ASP A 55 2.43 1.83 9.12
CA ASP A 55 1.80 3.07 8.67
C ASP A 55 1.63 3.03 7.14
N HIS A 56 0.39 2.76 6.70
CA HIS A 56 0.06 2.69 5.28
C HIS A 56 0.11 4.04 4.57
N LYS A 57 0.29 5.20 5.24
CA LYS A 57 0.31 6.51 4.56
C LYS A 57 1.41 6.65 3.52
N ASN A 58 2.55 5.99 3.74
CA ASN A 58 3.74 6.09 2.89
C ASN A 58 4.08 4.75 2.21
N TRP A 59 3.06 3.90 1.98
CA TRP A 59 3.24 2.55 1.44
C TRP A 59 3.97 2.53 0.07
N GLU A 60 3.80 3.56 -0.76
CA GLU A 60 4.47 3.64 -2.07
C GLU A 60 6.00 3.77 -1.97
N SER A 61 6.51 4.31 -0.85
CA SER A 61 7.95 4.44 -0.58
C SER A 61 8.51 3.23 0.17
N PHE A 62 7.67 2.24 0.45
CA PHE A 62 8.06 1.06 1.20
C PHE A 62 8.97 0.19 0.33
N ASN A 63 10.19 0.00 0.79
CA ASN A 63 11.17 -0.86 0.16
C ASN A 63 11.65 -1.87 1.20
N GLU A 64 11.84 -3.14 0.82
CA GLU A 64 12.26 -4.21 1.73
C GLU A 64 13.51 -3.82 2.55
N ASP A 65 14.46 -3.12 1.92
CA ASP A 65 15.69 -2.66 2.56
C ASP A 65 15.44 -1.67 3.71
N ASN A 66 14.43 -0.79 3.58
CA ASN A 66 14.04 0.13 4.64
C ASN A 66 13.28 -0.60 5.75
N PHE A 67 12.56 -1.66 5.42
CA PHE A 67 11.78 -2.42 6.40
C PHE A 67 12.65 -3.33 7.26
N LYS A 68 13.60 -4.09 6.66
CA LYS A 68 14.55 -4.93 7.40
C LYS A 68 15.36 -4.11 8.40
N ARG A 69 15.74 -2.87 8.05
CA ARG A 69 16.41 -1.93 8.98
C ARG A 69 15.54 -1.52 10.17
N ARG A 70 14.22 -1.37 9.98
CA ARG A 70 13.28 -1.03 11.07
C ARG A 70 12.96 -2.21 11.99
N ARG A 71 13.08 -3.46 11.52
CA ARG A 71 12.88 -4.67 12.34
C ARG A 71 14.01 -4.96 13.33
N HIS A 72 15.19 -4.36 13.10
CA HIS A 72 16.38 -4.53 13.93
C HIS A 72 16.67 -3.33 14.86
N ALA A 73 15.78 -2.35 14.90
CA ALA A 73 15.89 -1.17 15.76
C ALA A 73 14.96 -1.27 16.97
#